data_AF-A0A3N5QC21-F1
#
_entry.id   AF-A0A3N5QC21-F1
#
_cell.length_a   1.000
_cell.length_b   1.000
_cell.length_c   1.000
_cell.angle_alpha   90.00
_cell.angle_beta   90.00
_cell.angle_gamma   90.00
#
_symmetry.space_group_name_H-M   'P 1'
#
loop_
_entity.id
_entity.type
_entity.pdbx_description
1 polymer ?
#
loop_
_entity_poly.entity_id
_entity_poly.type
_entity_poly.pdbx_seq_one_letter_code
_entity_poly.pdbx_strand_id
1 'polypeptide(L)'
;MKYICSLITVADIGKARDFYEKILGQKVKYDFGENVTFEGDFAIHLKSHYQKLIDNREIQTGSNNFELYFEFDDIKQFEKKLIDNNIEFIHQTREQPWRQRVIRFYDLDRNIIEVGETLEFLAYRLFKEGKTITEISKIITLPIDFVKSSIQKIELKEYRGRVPACGCFCGGCPTYTRDKNPCPGAEINSKRCEGCKTFHLCCKEKGITHCYECNEFPCQKFKSWTKRWEKYGQNFIENQKILKNHGKEGFLDYYNSKICVTE
;
A
#
# COMPACT_ATOMS: atom_id res chain seq x y z
N MET A 1 -27.40 -8.64 -8.72
CA MET A 1 -26.13 -9.05 -9.37
C MET A 1 -24.97 -8.42 -8.61
N LYS A 2 -23.89 -9.15 -8.32
CA LYS A 2 -22.72 -8.63 -7.60
C LYS A 2 -21.46 -9.06 -8.34
N TYR A 3 -20.58 -8.11 -8.66
CA TYR A 3 -19.26 -8.40 -9.20
C TYR A 3 -18.38 -9.02 -8.12
N ILE A 4 -17.66 -10.09 -8.45
CA ILE A 4 -16.81 -10.82 -7.51
C ILE A 4 -15.34 -10.62 -7.86
N CYS A 5 -14.89 -11.01 -9.05
CA CYS A 5 -13.49 -10.92 -9.44
C CYS A 5 -13.30 -10.94 -10.96
N SER A 6 -12.14 -10.46 -11.41
CA SER A 6 -11.62 -10.73 -12.76
C SER A 6 -10.95 -12.10 -12.76
N LEU A 7 -11.13 -12.87 -13.82
CA LEU A 7 -10.50 -14.17 -13.99
C LEU A 7 -9.71 -14.19 -15.29
N ILE A 8 -8.43 -14.56 -15.21
CA ILE A 8 -7.56 -14.78 -16.36
C ILE A 8 -7.16 -16.26 -16.44
N THR A 9 -6.90 -16.72 -17.65
CA THR A 9 -6.47 -18.11 -17.87
C THR A 9 -4.97 -18.21 -17.96
N VAL A 10 -4.41 -19.25 -17.34
CA VAL A 10 -2.97 -19.54 -17.32
C VAL A 10 -2.71 -20.99 -17.73
N ALA A 11 -1.59 -21.26 -18.39
CA ALA A 11 -1.24 -22.60 -18.85
C ALA A 11 -0.78 -23.52 -17.70
N ASP A 12 -0.19 -22.94 -16.64
CA ASP A 12 0.36 -23.67 -15.51
C ASP A 12 0.11 -22.89 -14.20
N ILE A 13 -0.70 -23.46 -13.30
CA ILE A 13 -1.04 -22.83 -12.02
C ILE A 13 0.19 -22.61 -11.14
N GLY A 14 1.10 -23.57 -11.07
CA GLY A 14 2.29 -23.47 -10.21
C GLY A 14 3.20 -22.33 -10.62
N LYS A 15 3.47 -22.22 -11.94
CA LYS A 15 4.29 -21.12 -12.48
C LYS A 15 3.60 -19.77 -12.38
N ALA A 16 2.31 -19.70 -12.67
CA ALA A 16 1.55 -18.47 -12.54
C ALA A 16 1.50 -17.99 -11.09
N ARG A 17 1.26 -18.90 -10.13
CA ARG A 17 1.34 -18.58 -8.70
C ARG A 17 2.70 -18.04 -8.30
N ASP A 18 3.77 -18.70 -8.70
CA ASP A 18 5.13 -18.22 -8.43
C ASP A 18 5.35 -16.81 -8.95
N PHE A 19 4.86 -16.51 -10.16
CA PHE A 19 4.90 -15.17 -10.72
C PHE A 19 4.12 -14.15 -9.86
N TYR A 20 2.84 -14.39 -9.59
CA TYR A 20 2.00 -13.44 -8.84
C TYR A 20 2.43 -13.29 -7.38
N GLU A 21 2.80 -14.38 -6.70
CA GLU A 21 3.20 -14.37 -5.28
C GLU A 21 4.60 -13.77 -5.09
N LYS A 22 5.59 -14.15 -5.92
CA LYS A 22 7.00 -13.74 -5.71
C LYS A 22 7.36 -12.45 -6.46
N ILE A 23 6.85 -12.24 -7.68
CA ILE A 23 7.16 -11.03 -8.48
C ILE A 23 6.24 -9.90 -8.08
N LEU A 24 4.92 -10.12 -8.09
CA LEU A 24 3.95 -9.07 -7.75
C LEU A 24 3.63 -9.00 -6.25
N GLY A 25 4.08 -9.94 -5.42
CA GLY A 25 3.86 -9.90 -3.97
C GLY A 25 2.41 -10.19 -3.56
N GLN A 26 1.62 -10.81 -4.43
CA GLN A 26 0.20 -11.09 -4.19
C GLN A 26 0.03 -12.25 -3.22
N LYS A 27 -1.04 -12.20 -2.41
CA LYS A 27 -1.35 -13.25 -1.43
C LYS A 27 -2.54 -14.06 -1.90
N VAL A 28 -2.45 -15.39 -1.78
CA VAL A 28 -3.57 -16.28 -2.06
C VAL A 28 -4.65 -16.09 -0.99
N LYS A 29 -5.89 -15.86 -1.46
CA LYS A 29 -7.10 -15.77 -0.65
C LYS A 29 -7.80 -17.12 -0.56
N TYR A 30 -7.97 -17.79 -1.70
CA TYR A 30 -8.55 -19.14 -1.80
C TYR A 30 -7.83 -19.96 -2.88
N ASP A 31 -7.60 -21.24 -2.61
CA ASP A 31 -6.95 -22.17 -3.53
C ASP A 31 -7.87 -23.38 -3.75
N PHE A 32 -8.35 -23.53 -4.98
CA PHE A 32 -9.19 -24.65 -5.43
C PHE A 32 -8.45 -25.57 -6.42
N GLY A 33 -7.11 -25.52 -6.45
CA GLY A 33 -6.27 -26.28 -7.37
C GLY A 33 -6.24 -25.66 -8.76
N GLU A 34 -7.25 -25.94 -9.59
CA GLU A 34 -7.32 -25.42 -10.98
C GLU A 34 -7.76 -23.95 -11.05
N ASN A 35 -8.21 -23.38 -9.94
CA ASN A 35 -8.60 -21.99 -9.80
C ASN A 35 -8.06 -21.44 -8.48
N VAL A 36 -7.32 -20.34 -8.55
CA VAL A 36 -6.69 -19.71 -7.39
C VAL A 36 -7.06 -18.23 -7.39
N THR A 37 -7.61 -17.77 -6.26
CA THR A 37 -8.03 -16.38 -6.06
C THR A 37 -7.04 -15.67 -5.14
N PHE A 38 -6.66 -14.44 -5.47
CA PHE A 38 -5.77 -13.61 -4.68
C PHE A 38 -6.52 -12.53 -3.87
N GLU A 39 -5.86 -11.96 -2.87
CA GLU A 39 -6.30 -10.71 -2.25
C GLU A 39 -6.38 -9.60 -3.32
N GLY A 40 -7.37 -8.70 -3.23
CA GLY A 40 -7.70 -7.76 -4.31
C GLY A 40 -8.70 -8.30 -5.35
N ASP A 41 -9.16 -9.55 -5.15
CA ASP A 41 -10.25 -10.18 -5.92
C ASP A 41 -9.98 -10.25 -7.43
N PHE A 42 -8.82 -10.82 -7.79
CA PHE A 42 -8.57 -11.42 -9.11
C PHE A 42 -8.21 -12.91 -8.96
N ALA A 43 -8.43 -13.68 -10.02
CA ALA A 43 -8.18 -15.12 -10.02
C ALA A 43 -7.43 -15.58 -11.28
N ILE A 44 -6.61 -16.61 -11.10
CA ILE A 44 -6.03 -17.38 -12.20
C ILE A 44 -6.77 -18.72 -12.31
N HIS A 45 -7.00 -19.18 -13.54
CA HIS A 45 -7.65 -20.46 -13.81
C HIS A 45 -6.86 -21.23 -14.85
N LEU A 46 -6.64 -22.52 -14.61
CA LEU A 46 -6.00 -23.41 -15.56
C LEU A 46 -6.74 -23.38 -16.91
N LYS A 47 -6.06 -22.96 -17.97
CA LYS A 47 -6.61 -22.72 -19.32
C LYS A 47 -7.38 -23.93 -19.85
N SER A 48 -6.82 -25.13 -19.72
CA SER A 48 -7.43 -26.38 -20.19
C SER A 48 -8.70 -26.75 -19.41
N HIS A 49 -8.76 -26.43 -18.11
CA HIS A 49 -9.97 -26.63 -17.32
C HIS A 49 -11.03 -25.58 -17.68
N TYR A 50 -10.66 -24.30 -17.72
CA TYR A 50 -11.57 -23.21 -18.08
C TYR A 50 -12.17 -23.40 -19.47
N GLN A 51 -11.39 -23.86 -20.45
CA GLN A 51 -11.85 -24.17 -21.80
C GLN A 51 -13.04 -25.15 -21.80
N LYS A 52 -13.01 -26.18 -20.95
CA LYS A 52 -14.12 -27.15 -20.81
C LYS A 52 -15.37 -26.49 -20.23
N LEU A 53 -15.22 -25.51 -19.34
CA LEU A 53 -16.33 -24.78 -18.73
C LEU A 53 -17.05 -23.83 -19.71
N ILE A 54 -16.40 -23.50 -20.83
CA ILE A 54 -16.94 -22.63 -21.87
C ILE A 54 -17.22 -23.38 -23.18
N ASP A 55 -17.66 -24.64 -23.07
CA ASP A 55 -18.01 -25.52 -24.21
C ASP A 55 -16.85 -25.71 -25.20
N ASN A 56 -15.63 -25.81 -24.70
CA ASN A 56 -14.39 -26.00 -25.47
C ASN A 56 -14.09 -24.90 -26.49
N ARG A 57 -14.61 -23.68 -26.28
CA ARG A 57 -14.26 -22.53 -27.12
C ARG A 57 -12.76 -22.24 -27.09
N GLU A 58 -12.23 -21.74 -28.21
CA GLU A 58 -10.82 -21.37 -28.31
C GLU A 58 -10.50 -20.20 -27.37
N ILE A 59 -9.36 -20.30 -26.68
CA ILE A 59 -8.83 -19.25 -25.81
C ILE A 59 -7.54 -18.71 -26.43
N GLN A 60 -7.61 -17.49 -26.95
CA GLN A 60 -6.48 -16.78 -27.53
C GLN A 60 -5.55 -16.24 -26.43
N THR A 61 -4.25 -16.36 -26.66
CA THR A 61 -3.19 -15.86 -25.77
C THR A 61 -2.62 -14.58 -26.38
N GLY A 62 -2.42 -13.52 -25.58
CA GLY A 62 -1.88 -12.25 -26.07
C GLY A 62 -2.83 -11.45 -26.96
N SER A 63 -4.15 -11.51 -26.69
CA SER A 63 -5.19 -10.77 -27.44
C SER A 63 -5.16 -9.26 -27.24
N ASN A 64 -4.45 -8.77 -26.21
CA ASN A 64 -4.27 -7.35 -25.89
C ASN A 64 -5.59 -6.55 -25.73
N ASN A 65 -6.66 -7.20 -25.28
CA ASN A 65 -7.99 -6.61 -25.15
C ASN A 65 -8.43 -6.36 -23.70
N PHE A 66 -7.54 -6.63 -22.72
CA PHE A 66 -7.80 -6.48 -21.30
C PHE A 66 -6.46 -6.34 -20.54
N GLU A 67 -6.48 -5.73 -19.35
CA GLU A 67 -5.36 -5.68 -18.43
C GLU A 67 -5.81 -5.84 -16.97
N LEU A 68 -4.94 -6.43 -16.13
CA LEU A 68 -5.05 -6.33 -14.68
C LEU A 68 -4.27 -5.09 -14.21
N TYR A 69 -4.95 -4.18 -13.53
CA TYR A 69 -4.37 -2.93 -13.03
C TYR A 69 -4.06 -3.03 -11.53
N PHE A 70 -2.83 -2.68 -11.16
CA PHE A 70 -2.35 -2.60 -9.78
C PHE A 70 -1.73 -1.22 -9.52
N GLU A 71 -1.64 -0.86 -8.24
CA GLU A 71 -0.96 0.37 -7.81
C GLU A 71 0.25 0.09 -6.93
N PHE A 72 1.36 0.76 -7.22
CA PHE A 72 2.60 0.71 -6.45
C PHE A 72 3.42 1.98 -6.68
N ASP A 73 3.78 2.68 -5.60
CA ASP A 73 4.41 4.00 -5.72
C ASP A 73 5.87 3.95 -6.22
N ASP A 74 6.64 2.93 -5.83
CA ASP A 74 8.05 2.79 -6.26
C ASP A 74 8.18 2.03 -7.59
N ILE A 75 7.67 2.67 -8.65
CA ILE A 75 7.72 2.12 -10.01
C ILE A 75 9.15 1.83 -10.47
N LYS A 76 10.14 2.63 -10.06
CA LYS A 76 11.55 2.44 -10.46
C LYS A 76 12.13 1.16 -9.87
N GLN A 77 11.92 0.92 -8.58
CA GLN A 77 12.36 -0.33 -7.95
C GLN A 77 11.64 -1.54 -8.55
N PHE A 78 10.34 -1.39 -8.82
CA PHE A 78 9.56 -2.46 -9.42
C PHE A 78 10.01 -2.79 -10.85
N GLU A 79 10.29 -1.79 -11.68
CA GLU A 79 10.85 -1.96 -13.02
C GLU A 79 12.17 -2.72 -12.98
N LYS A 80 13.09 -2.36 -12.08
CA LYS A 80 14.34 -3.10 -11.88
C LYS A 80 14.07 -4.57 -11.55
N LYS A 81 13.14 -4.84 -10.63
CA LYS A 81 12.75 -6.21 -10.26
C LYS A 81 12.25 -7.00 -11.48
N LEU A 82 11.45 -6.40 -12.36
CA LEU A 82 10.96 -7.03 -13.58
C LEU A 82 12.10 -7.33 -14.58
N ILE A 83 13.04 -6.39 -14.74
CA ILE A 83 14.24 -6.58 -15.58
C ILE A 83 15.10 -7.74 -15.05
N ASP A 84 15.38 -7.76 -13.75
CA ASP A 84 16.19 -8.80 -13.10
C ASP A 84 15.57 -10.21 -13.23
N ASN A 85 14.25 -10.27 -13.45
CA ASN A 85 13.50 -11.52 -13.66
C ASN A 85 13.17 -11.80 -15.15
N ASN A 86 13.75 -11.04 -16.09
CA ASN A 86 13.55 -11.19 -17.54
C ASN A 86 12.07 -11.16 -17.98
N ILE A 87 11.26 -10.27 -17.39
CA ILE A 87 9.85 -10.14 -17.75
C ILE A 87 9.69 -9.38 -19.09
N GLU A 88 8.78 -9.85 -19.95
CA GLU A 88 8.47 -9.22 -21.23
C GLU A 88 7.63 -7.95 -21.03
N PHE A 89 8.18 -6.81 -21.45
CA PHE A 89 7.47 -5.53 -21.41
C PHE A 89 6.65 -5.28 -22.68
N ILE A 90 5.48 -4.67 -22.51
CA ILE A 90 4.82 -3.94 -23.60
C ILE A 90 5.53 -2.61 -23.78
N HIS A 91 5.77 -1.92 -22.66
CA HIS A 91 6.64 -0.77 -22.59
C HIS A 91 7.17 -0.64 -21.15
N GLN A 92 8.38 -0.11 -21.04
CA GLN A 92 8.98 0.33 -19.78
C GLN A 92 8.20 1.50 -19.14
N THR A 93 8.68 1.99 -18.00
CA THR A 93 8.05 3.11 -17.29
C THR A 93 7.80 4.29 -18.22
N ARG A 94 6.55 4.75 -18.30
CA ARG A 94 6.16 5.94 -19.05
C ARG A 94 5.17 6.78 -18.27
N GLU A 95 5.09 8.05 -18.65
CA GLU A 95 4.11 8.98 -18.10
C GLU A 95 2.86 9.03 -18.98
N GLN A 96 1.69 8.91 -18.35
CA GLN A 96 0.38 9.01 -18.99
C GLN A 96 -0.01 10.47 -19.23
N PRO A 97 -1.01 10.76 -20.10
CA PRO A 97 -1.47 12.13 -20.34
C PRO A 97 -1.89 12.89 -19.07
N TRP A 98 -2.42 12.18 -18.06
CA TRP A 98 -2.76 12.73 -16.74
C TRP A 98 -1.58 12.71 -15.75
N ARG A 99 -0.34 12.65 -16.25
CA ARG A 99 0.94 12.64 -15.52
C ARG A 99 1.24 11.39 -14.70
N GLN A 100 0.37 10.38 -14.62
CA GLN A 100 0.64 9.14 -13.87
C GLN A 100 1.79 8.35 -14.51
N ARG A 101 2.76 7.90 -13.70
CA ARG A 101 3.80 6.95 -14.13
C ARG A 101 3.27 5.53 -14.05
N VAL A 102 3.38 4.80 -15.16
CA VAL A 102 2.95 3.41 -15.24
C VAL A 102 3.95 2.57 -16.00
N ILE A 103 3.95 1.27 -15.72
CA ILE A 103 4.68 0.25 -16.48
C ILE A 103 3.70 -0.83 -16.94
N ARG A 104 3.89 -1.36 -18.15
CA ARG A 104 3.05 -2.46 -18.68
C ARG A 104 3.90 -3.61 -19.19
N PHE A 105 3.53 -4.80 -18.76
CA PHE A 105 4.25 -6.03 -19.07
C PHE A 105 3.26 -7.19 -19.15
N TYR A 106 3.75 -8.34 -19.61
CA TYR A 106 2.97 -9.56 -19.65
C TYR A 106 3.25 -10.44 -18.44
N ASP A 107 2.24 -11.21 -18.02
CA ASP A 107 2.49 -12.44 -17.26
C ASP A 107 3.05 -13.55 -18.19
N LEU A 108 3.21 -14.75 -17.64
CA LEU A 108 3.75 -15.90 -18.38
C LEU A 108 2.84 -16.39 -19.52
N ASP A 109 1.57 -15.98 -19.52
CA ASP A 109 0.54 -16.37 -20.49
C ASP A 109 0.07 -15.17 -21.33
N ARG A 110 0.86 -14.11 -21.39
CA ARG A 110 0.60 -12.89 -22.17
C ARG A 110 -0.71 -12.17 -21.82
N ASN A 111 -1.14 -12.26 -20.56
CA ASN A 111 -2.13 -11.35 -19.98
C ASN A 111 -1.43 -10.03 -19.65
N ILE A 112 -2.04 -8.90 -20.02
CA ILE A 112 -1.47 -7.57 -19.74
C ILE A 112 -1.60 -7.27 -18.24
N ILE A 113 -0.52 -6.80 -17.65
CA ILE A 113 -0.49 -6.23 -16.31
C ILE A 113 -0.02 -4.78 -16.42
N GLU A 114 -0.78 -3.88 -15.82
CA GLU A 114 -0.37 -2.51 -15.57
C GLU A 114 -0.08 -2.32 -14.08
N VAL A 115 1.05 -1.67 -13.79
CA VAL A 115 1.33 -1.14 -12.45
C VAL A 115 1.55 0.36 -12.56
N GLY A 116 0.67 1.14 -11.93
CA GLY A 116 0.75 2.60 -11.85
C GLY A 116 1.10 3.10 -10.45
N GLU A 117 1.67 4.30 -10.34
CA GLU A 117 1.74 4.96 -9.02
C GLU A 117 0.32 5.22 -8.48
N THR A 118 0.13 5.23 -7.17
CA THR A 118 -1.19 5.56 -6.61
C THR A 118 -1.60 6.98 -7.00
N LEU A 119 -2.90 7.21 -7.18
CA LEU A 119 -3.41 8.55 -7.48
C LEU A 119 -3.15 9.54 -6.33
N GLU A 120 -3.07 9.05 -5.09
CA GLU A 120 -2.60 9.82 -3.94
C GLU A 120 -1.16 10.29 -4.10
N PHE A 121 -0.23 9.38 -4.43
CA PHE A 121 1.17 9.72 -4.62
C PHE A 121 1.39 10.65 -5.80
N LEU A 122 0.67 10.42 -6.91
CA LEU A 122 0.66 11.34 -8.06
C LEU A 122 0.23 12.76 -7.65
N ALA A 123 -0.88 12.90 -6.89
CA ALA A 123 -1.35 14.19 -6.43
C ALA A 123 -0.31 14.90 -5.56
N TYR A 124 0.33 14.17 -4.66
CA TYR A 124 1.43 14.71 -3.85
C TYR A 124 2.65 15.10 -4.69
N ARG A 125 3.05 14.27 -5.65
CA ARG A 125 4.18 14.56 -6.54
C ARG A 125 3.94 15.83 -7.34
N LEU A 126 2.75 16.00 -7.92
CA LEU A 126 2.39 17.23 -8.64
C LEU A 126 2.37 18.46 -7.73
N PHE A 127 1.96 18.32 -6.48
CA PHE A 127 2.05 19.38 -5.48
C PHE A 127 3.50 19.77 -5.18
N LYS A 128 4.41 18.79 -5.05
CA LYS A 128 5.86 19.03 -4.87
C LYS A 128 6.51 19.65 -6.12
N GLU A 129 5.96 19.39 -7.31
CA GLU A 129 6.32 20.10 -8.56
C GLU A 129 5.77 21.54 -8.62
N GLY A 130 5.10 22.02 -7.57
CA GLY A 130 4.59 23.39 -7.45
C GLY A 130 3.19 23.63 -8.01
N LYS A 131 2.45 22.57 -8.38
CA LYS A 131 1.07 22.72 -8.86
C LYS A 131 0.11 23.04 -7.72
N THR A 132 -0.83 23.95 -7.98
CA THR A 132 -1.92 24.24 -7.05
C THR A 132 -2.91 23.07 -6.98
N ILE A 133 -3.65 22.96 -5.87
CA ILE A 133 -4.70 21.94 -5.69
C ILE A 133 -5.70 21.92 -6.86
N THR A 134 -6.08 23.09 -7.38
CA THR A 134 -7.02 23.22 -8.49
C THR A 134 -6.42 22.74 -9.81
N GLU A 135 -5.14 23.01 -10.07
CA GLU A 135 -4.46 22.48 -11.25
C GLU A 135 -4.32 20.97 -11.18
N ILE A 136 -3.92 20.42 -10.03
CA ILE A 136 -3.80 18.98 -9.82
C ILE A 136 -5.14 18.29 -10.06
N SER A 137 -6.22 18.81 -9.46
CA SER A 137 -7.59 18.31 -9.66
C SER A 137 -7.97 18.22 -11.13
N LYS A 138 -7.57 19.20 -11.96
CA LYS A 138 -7.79 19.19 -13.41
C LYS A 138 -6.88 18.20 -14.15
N ILE A 139 -5.61 18.09 -13.77
CA ILE A 139 -4.64 17.17 -14.41
C ILE A 139 -5.07 15.72 -14.25
N ILE A 140 -5.39 15.32 -13.01
CA ILE A 140 -5.75 13.92 -12.71
C ILE A 140 -7.26 13.65 -12.79
N THR A 141 -8.05 14.70 -13.04
CA THR A 141 -9.53 14.64 -13.16
C THR A 141 -10.21 14.05 -11.91
N LEU A 142 -9.71 14.41 -10.72
CA LEU A 142 -10.29 13.99 -9.44
C LEU A 142 -10.77 15.20 -8.61
N PRO A 143 -11.74 15.00 -7.70
CA PRO A 143 -12.25 16.07 -6.85
C PRO A 143 -11.16 16.77 -6.03
N ILE A 144 -11.33 18.07 -5.80
CA ILE A 144 -10.43 18.89 -4.97
C ILE A 144 -10.22 18.28 -3.57
N ASP A 145 -11.26 17.69 -2.99
CA ASP A 145 -11.18 17.09 -1.65
C ASP A 145 -10.31 15.83 -1.64
N PHE A 146 -10.32 15.04 -2.72
CA PHE A 146 -9.38 13.93 -2.89
C PHE A 146 -7.95 14.47 -2.87
N VAL A 147 -7.64 15.46 -3.74
CA VAL A 147 -6.30 16.07 -3.86
C VAL A 147 -5.81 16.61 -2.53
N LYS A 148 -6.63 17.36 -1.80
CA LYS A 148 -6.30 17.87 -0.45
C LYS A 148 -5.95 16.73 0.50
N SER A 149 -6.77 15.69 0.53
CA SER A 149 -6.55 14.54 1.41
C SER A 149 -5.27 13.79 1.05
N SER A 150 -4.95 13.66 -0.24
CA SER A 150 -3.75 12.98 -0.75
C SER A 150 -2.48 13.72 -0.34
N ILE A 151 -2.46 15.05 -0.48
CA ILE A 151 -1.32 15.87 -0.07
C ILE A 151 -1.11 15.78 1.45
N GLN A 152 -2.20 15.93 2.24
CA GLN A 152 -2.13 15.86 3.70
C GLN A 152 -1.71 14.49 4.23
N LYS A 153 -2.11 13.39 3.57
CA LYS A 153 -1.70 12.03 3.93
C LYS A 153 -0.17 11.84 3.81
N ILE A 154 0.49 12.60 2.94
CA ILE A 154 1.92 12.44 2.60
C ILE A 154 2.80 13.58 3.16
N GLU A 155 2.22 14.58 3.86
CA GLU A 155 2.96 15.56 4.69
C GLU A 155 3.51 14.95 6.00
N LEU A 156 4.19 13.81 5.88
CA LEU A 156 5.00 13.27 6.96
C LEU A 156 6.21 14.20 7.17
N LYS A 157 6.45 14.64 8.40
CA LYS A 157 7.69 15.31 8.82
C LYS A 157 8.68 14.27 9.33
N GLU A 158 9.98 14.52 9.16
CA GLU A 158 10.99 13.61 9.70
C GLU A 158 10.84 13.52 11.22
N TYR A 159 10.90 12.29 11.72
CA TYR A 159 10.88 12.02 13.14
C TYR A 159 11.75 10.81 13.47
N ARG A 160 12.74 11.02 14.34
CA ARG A 160 13.71 10.01 14.78
C ARG A 160 13.67 9.74 16.28
N GLY A 161 12.64 10.24 16.97
CA GLY A 161 12.52 10.12 18.42
C GLY A 161 11.71 8.89 18.86
N ARG A 162 11.46 8.81 20.17
CA ARG A 162 10.68 7.78 20.84
C ARG A 162 9.37 7.43 20.12
N VAL A 163 9.17 6.13 19.88
CA VAL A 163 7.87 5.57 19.51
C VAL A 163 7.06 5.22 20.78
N PRO A 164 5.85 5.78 20.99
CA PRO A 164 5.01 5.44 22.14
C PRO A 164 4.44 4.02 22.08
N ALA A 165 3.92 3.53 23.21
CA ALA A 165 3.29 2.20 23.31
C ALA A 165 2.20 1.91 22.26
N CYS A 166 1.46 2.95 21.84
CA CYS A 166 0.44 2.83 20.80
C CYS A 166 1.00 2.72 19.38
N GLY A 167 2.30 2.98 19.16
CA GLY A 167 2.92 2.92 17.83
C GLY A 167 2.61 4.14 16.96
N CYS A 168 2.45 5.32 17.58
CA CYS A 168 2.32 6.57 16.85
C CYS A 168 3.66 6.98 16.24
N PHE A 169 3.71 7.19 14.93
CA PHE A 169 4.79 7.93 14.29
C PHE A 169 4.50 9.43 14.43
N CYS A 170 5.29 10.15 15.25
CA CYS A 170 5.04 11.58 15.48
C CYS A 170 5.12 12.39 14.18
N GLY A 171 5.99 12.01 13.24
CA GLY A 171 6.09 12.65 11.93
C GLY A 171 4.80 12.66 11.12
N GLY A 172 3.83 11.77 11.41
CA GLY A 172 2.49 11.79 10.81
C GLY A 172 1.37 12.21 11.78
N CYS A 173 1.71 12.76 12.94
CA CYS A 173 0.71 13.20 13.91
C CYS A 173 0.26 14.64 13.60
N PRO A 174 -1.04 14.92 13.45
CA PRO A 174 -1.52 16.26 13.08
C PRO A 174 -1.15 17.35 14.10
N THR A 175 -0.88 16.98 15.36
CA THR A 175 -0.41 17.95 16.37
C THR A 175 1.09 18.20 16.27
N TYR A 176 1.88 17.24 15.78
CA TYR A 176 3.31 17.41 15.54
C TYR A 176 3.56 18.15 14.21
N THR A 177 2.78 17.82 13.18
CA THR A 177 2.98 18.36 11.83
C THR A 177 2.44 19.77 11.63
N ARG A 178 1.53 20.26 12.48
CA ARG A 178 0.98 21.63 12.39
C ARG A 178 2.05 22.74 12.53
N ASP A 179 1.79 23.90 11.94
CA ASP A 179 2.71 25.04 12.00
C ASP A 179 2.64 25.82 13.31
N LYS A 180 1.42 26.04 13.82
CA LYS A 180 1.21 26.83 15.04
C LYS A 180 1.27 25.94 16.28
N ASN A 181 2.21 26.22 17.17
CA ASN A 181 2.41 25.55 18.46
C ASN A 181 2.47 24.01 18.33
N PRO A 182 3.35 23.42 17.49
CA PRO A 182 3.42 21.97 17.34
C PRO A 182 3.74 21.26 18.66
N CYS A 183 3.26 20.03 18.80
CA CYS A 183 3.78 19.13 19.82
C CYS A 183 5.26 18.85 19.51
N PRO A 184 6.18 18.87 20.48
CA PRO A 184 7.61 18.65 20.22
C PRO A 184 7.97 17.16 19.97
N GLY A 185 6.98 16.30 19.76
CA GLY A 185 7.17 14.86 19.58
C GLY A 185 7.21 14.09 20.89
N ALA A 186 7.12 12.75 20.81
CA ALA A 186 7.02 11.87 21.97
C ALA A 186 8.32 11.69 22.75
N GLU A 187 9.46 12.02 22.14
CA GLU A 187 10.77 12.04 22.79
C GLU A 187 10.81 13.16 23.83
N ILE A 188 10.56 14.40 23.38
CA ILE A 188 10.58 15.59 24.24
C ILE A 188 9.35 15.63 25.15
N ASN A 189 8.17 15.24 24.64
CA ASN A 189 6.92 15.20 25.42
C ASN A 189 6.66 13.84 26.08
N SER A 190 7.72 13.19 26.56
CA SER A 190 7.67 11.84 27.14
C SER A 190 6.67 11.72 28.29
N LYS A 191 6.62 12.72 29.17
CA LYS A 191 5.67 12.78 30.31
C LYS A 191 4.21 12.66 29.88
N ARG A 192 3.82 13.29 28.77
CA ARG A 192 2.44 13.18 28.25
C ARG A 192 2.16 11.77 27.74
N CYS A 193 3.12 11.16 27.04
CA CYS A 193 3.00 9.79 26.56
C CYS A 193 2.93 8.80 27.72
N GLU A 194 3.73 9.01 28.78
CA GLU A 194 3.73 8.19 30.00
C GLU A 194 2.44 8.33 30.82
N GLY A 195 1.84 9.51 30.85
CA GLY A 195 0.54 9.75 31.48
C GLY A 195 -0.66 9.23 30.66
N CYS A 196 -0.46 8.63 29.48
CA CYS A 196 -1.53 8.22 28.60
C CYS A 196 -2.32 7.02 29.17
N LYS A 197 -3.48 7.32 29.77
CA LYS A 197 -4.47 6.33 30.25
C LYS A 197 -5.03 5.44 29.14
N THR A 198 -4.90 5.85 27.89
CA THR A 198 -5.49 5.10 26.76
C THR A 198 -4.73 3.82 26.49
N PHE A 199 -3.39 3.91 26.38
CA PHE A 199 -2.54 2.80 25.94
C PHE A 199 -1.29 2.62 26.79
N HIS A 200 -0.60 3.70 27.19
CA HIS A 200 0.67 3.58 27.91
C HIS A 200 0.47 2.98 29.30
N LEU A 201 -0.46 3.51 30.10
CA LEU A 201 -0.72 2.97 31.43
C LEU A 201 -1.27 1.54 31.38
N CYS A 202 -2.09 1.22 30.37
CA CYS A 202 -2.53 -0.16 30.12
C CYS A 202 -1.35 -1.11 29.83
N CYS A 203 -0.39 -0.69 28.99
CA CYS A 203 0.82 -1.48 28.73
C CYS A 203 1.66 -1.64 30.00
N LYS A 204 1.83 -0.56 30.78
CA LYS A 204 2.55 -0.56 32.05
C LYS A 204 1.93 -1.52 33.08
N GLU A 205 0.61 -1.49 33.24
CA GLU A 205 -0.14 -2.40 34.12
C GLU A 205 0.02 -3.87 33.70
N LYS A 206 0.09 -4.13 32.40
CA LYS A 206 0.31 -5.48 31.83
C LYS A 206 1.79 -5.88 31.72
N GLY A 207 2.73 -5.04 32.16
CA GLY A 207 4.17 -5.32 32.11
C GLY A 207 4.76 -5.37 30.69
N ILE A 208 4.12 -4.73 29.72
CA ILE A 208 4.52 -4.72 28.31
C ILE A 208 4.90 -3.31 27.84
N THR A 209 5.62 -3.20 26.73
CA THR A 209 6.11 -1.91 26.19
C THR A 209 5.20 -1.36 25.09
N HIS A 210 4.68 -2.23 24.22
CA HIS A 210 3.84 -1.89 23.09
C HIS A 210 2.57 -2.74 23.07
N CYS A 211 1.52 -2.20 22.44
CA CYS A 211 0.24 -2.88 22.39
C CYS A 211 0.29 -4.25 21.70
N TYR A 212 1.21 -4.49 20.73
CA TYR A 212 1.35 -5.79 20.05
C TYR A 212 1.73 -6.95 20.97
N GLU A 213 2.28 -6.66 22.15
CA GLU A 213 2.68 -7.65 23.14
C GLU A 213 1.49 -8.12 24.00
N CYS A 214 0.35 -7.43 23.91
CA CYS A 214 -0.84 -7.78 24.66
C CYS A 214 -1.54 -8.99 24.01
N ASN A 215 -1.93 -9.99 24.82
CA ASN A 215 -2.67 -11.17 24.35
C ASN A 215 -4.05 -10.84 23.74
N GLU A 216 -4.61 -9.67 24.07
CA GLU A 216 -5.88 -9.19 23.53
C GLU A 216 -5.69 -8.32 22.28
N PHE A 217 -4.47 -8.17 21.78
CA PHE A 217 -4.19 -7.30 20.64
C PHE A 217 -4.68 -7.92 19.32
N PRO A 218 -5.34 -7.14 18.44
CA PRO A 218 -5.85 -5.79 18.66
C PRO A 218 -7.18 -5.80 19.44
N CYS A 219 -7.22 -5.12 20.60
CA CYS A 219 -8.43 -5.04 21.41
C CYS A 219 -9.43 -4.04 20.81
N GLN A 220 -10.70 -4.08 21.23
CA GLN A 220 -11.76 -3.21 20.68
C GLN A 220 -11.44 -1.72 20.79
N LYS A 221 -10.85 -1.30 21.92
CA LYS A 221 -10.41 0.09 22.13
C LYS A 221 -9.35 0.51 21.11
N PHE A 222 -8.41 -0.40 20.80
CA PHE A 222 -7.35 -0.16 19.83
C PHE A 222 -7.92 -0.10 18.41
N LYS A 223 -8.79 -1.03 18.02
CA LYS A 223 -9.49 -1.03 16.71
C LYS A 223 -10.25 0.29 16.46
N SER A 224 -11.04 0.73 17.44
CA SER A 224 -11.80 1.99 17.36
C SER A 224 -10.89 3.23 17.33
N TRP A 225 -9.72 3.17 17.97
CA TRP A 225 -8.71 4.23 17.86
C TRP A 225 -8.08 4.26 16.46
N THR A 226 -7.64 3.12 15.95
CA THR A 226 -7.03 2.99 14.62
C THR A 226 -7.94 3.57 13.54
N LYS A 227 -9.22 3.17 13.51
CA LYS A 227 -10.19 3.67 12.52
C LYS A 227 -10.33 5.19 12.51
N ARG A 228 -10.19 5.85 13.67
CA ARG A 228 -10.26 7.33 13.76
C ARG A 228 -8.99 8.02 13.24
N TRP A 229 -7.86 7.31 13.22
CA TRP A 229 -6.55 7.83 12.85
C TRP A 229 -6.14 7.57 11.40
N GLU A 230 -6.86 6.69 10.70
CA GLU A 230 -6.61 6.39 9.28
C GLU A 230 -6.61 7.65 8.39
N LYS A 231 -7.46 8.63 8.72
CA LYS A 231 -7.50 9.93 8.02
C LYS A 231 -6.21 10.76 8.13
N TYR A 232 -5.32 10.44 9.06
CA TYR A 232 -4.00 11.06 9.22
C TYR A 232 -2.87 10.20 8.63
N GLY A 233 -3.21 9.21 7.79
CA GLY A 233 -2.22 8.39 7.09
C GLY A 233 -1.52 7.34 7.97
N GLN A 234 -2.02 7.07 9.19
CA GLN A 234 -1.45 6.06 10.09
C GLN A 234 -2.45 4.97 10.42
N ASN A 235 -2.13 3.73 10.03
CA ASN A 235 -2.82 2.54 10.51
C ASN A 235 -2.07 1.97 11.73
N PHE A 236 -2.62 2.22 12.92
CA PHE A 236 -1.99 1.83 14.18
C PHE A 236 -1.89 0.31 14.38
N ILE A 237 -2.72 -0.51 13.71
CA ILE A 237 -2.58 -1.97 13.78
C ILE A 237 -1.37 -2.41 12.94
N GLU A 238 -1.22 -1.88 11.73
CA GLU A 238 -0.04 -2.14 10.90
C GLU A 238 1.24 -1.60 11.55
N ASN A 239 1.19 -0.43 12.18
CA ASN A 239 2.32 0.12 12.94
C ASN A 239 2.84 -0.84 14.00
N GLN A 240 1.92 -1.46 14.73
CA GLN A 240 2.24 -2.44 15.76
C GLN A 240 2.85 -3.72 15.18
N LYS A 241 2.41 -4.15 13.99
CA LYS A 241 3.06 -5.27 13.28
C LYS A 241 4.47 -4.92 12.82
N ILE A 242 4.68 -3.72 12.30
CA ILE A 242 6.01 -3.23 11.88
C ILE A 242 6.94 -3.16 13.09
N LEU A 243 6.47 -2.60 14.21
CA LEU A 243 7.24 -2.53 15.46
C LEU A 243 7.61 -3.92 16.00
N LYS A 244 6.71 -4.89 15.90
CA LYS A 244 6.96 -6.28 16.29
C LYS A 244 8.03 -6.94 15.40
N ASN A 245 7.96 -6.71 14.10
CA ASN A 245 8.80 -7.43 13.12
C ASN A 245 10.17 -6.76 12.89
N HIS A 246 10.24 -5.43 12.98
CA HIS A 246 11.40 -4.63 12.60
C HIS A 246 11.95 -3.75 13.72
N GLY A 247 11.33 -3.78 14.91
CA GLY A 247 11.73 -2.96 16.04
C GLY A 247 11.46 -1.46 15.82
N LYS A 248 11.99 -0.64 16.72
CA LYS A 248 11.78 0.83 16.70
C LYS A 248 12.52 1.50 15.55
N GLU A 249 13.78 1.15 15.32
CA GLU A 249 14.58 1.72 14.24
C GLU A 249 13.96 1.40 12.87
N GLY A 250 13.64 0.12 12.60
CA GLY A 250 12.99 -0.26 11.36
C GLY A 250 11.60 0.37 11.17
N PHE A 251 10.87 0.64 12.25
CA PHE A 251 9.62 1.41 12.19
C PHE A 251 9.85 2.89 11.81
N LEU A 252 10.86 3.54 12.41
CA LEU A 252 11.22 4.92 12.08
C LEU A 252 11.75 5.02 10.66
N ASP A 253 12.61 4.09 10.23
CA ASP A 253 13.10 4.01 8.85
C ASP A 253 11.96 3.82 7.87
N TYR A 254 11.02 2.91 8.14
CA TYR A 254 9.84 2.69 7.29
C TYR A 254 9.01 3.96 7.09
N TYR A 255 8.80 4.75 8.14
CA TYR A 255 8.03 5.99 8.02
C TYR A 255 8.85 7.13 7.42
N ASN A 256 10.13 7.25 7.78
CA ASN A 256 11.00 8.29 7.23
C ASN A 256 11.37 8.03 5.78
N SER A 257 11.44 6.77 5.32
CA SER A 257 11.64 6.44 3.90
C SER A 257 10.45 6.84 3.02
N LYS A 258 9.27 7.03 3.62
CA LYS A 258 8.08 7.57 2.94
C LYS A 258 8.06 9.08 2.89
N ILE A 259 8.99 9.74 3.59
CA ILE A 259 9.15 11.18 3.50
C ILE A 259 9.98 11.43 2.25
N CYS A 260 9.36 12.03 1.24
CA CYS A 260 10.09 12.51 0.09
C CYS A 260 10.99 13.67 0.55
N VAL A 261 12.28 13.38 0.71
CA VAL A 261 13.32 14.39 0.93
C VAL A 261 13.36 15.27 -0.33
N THR A 262 12.97 16.52 -0.19
CA THR A 262 13.36 17.55 -1.16
C THR A 262 14.77 17.98 -0.82
N GLU A 263 15.72 17.63 -1.68
CA GLU A 263 16.87 18.50 -1.89
C GLU A 263 16.41 19.80 -2.56
#